data_AF-A0A7Y5VW54-F1
#
_entry.id   AF-A0A7Y5VW54-F1
#
_cell.length_a   1.000
_cell.length_b   1.000
_cell.length_c   1.000
_cell.angle_alpha   90.00
_cell.angle_beta   90.00
_cell.angle_gamma   90.00
#
_symmetry.space_group_name_H-M   'P 1'
#
loop_
_entity.id
_entity.type
_entity.pdbx_description
1 polymer ?
#
loop_
_entity_poly.entity_id
_entity_poly.type
_entity_poly.pdbx_seq_one_letter_code
_entity_poly.pdbx_strand_id
1 'polypeptide(L)'
;MNAPRTRPSPEHTPEAERVWLRTYRQRSRRIWRQLVLVAVVTVVIVILSLAQRDLQAQRWERRELDRLAESLQSRLATEGGAVDLVALMRLDDPLWNRYQFNDGYARQGWRGSEIGVGCSRSVVALFLKEDGRFVLLFDGAAYRVEWLTEREFRRRAASLGLELALRDG
;
A
#
# COMPACT_ATOMS: atom_id res chain seq x y z
N MET A 1 52.72 1.45 64.45
CA MET A 1 51.71 2.52 64.68
C MET A 1 51.41 3.17 63.34
N ASN A 2 50.28 2.85 62.72
CA ASN A 2 49.82 3.48 61.47
C ASN A 2 48.68 4.45 61.79
N ALA A 3 48.85 5.71 61.39
CA ALA A 3 47.85 6.75 61.59
C ALA A 3 46.58 6.45 60.75
N PRO A 4 45.38 6.73 61.27
CA PRO A 4 44.14 6.53 60.53
C PRO A 4 44.07 7.53 59.38
N ARG A 5 43.97 7.03 58.14
CA ARG A 5 43.60 7.83 56.96
C ARG A 5 42.15 8.27 57.13
N THR A 6 41.96 9.51 57.55
CA THR A 6 40.68 10.21 57.44
C THR A 6 40.28 10.28 55.97
N ARG A 7 39.19 9.60 55.60
CA ARG A 7 38.53 9.85 54.31
C ARG A 7 38.07 11.31 54.33
N PRO A 8 38.43 12.14 53.33
CA PRO A 8 37.85 13.47 53.23
C PRO A 8 36.34 13.30 53.01
N SER A 9 35.56 13.72 54.01
CA SER A 9 34.12 13.90 53.89
C SER A 9 33.89 14.91 52.78
N PRO A 10 32.96 14.68 51.82
CA PRO A 10 32.67 15.65 50.79
C PRO A 10 32.08 16.89 51.46
N GLU A 11 32.87 17.96 51.56
CA GLU A 11 32.34 19.27 51.89
C GLU A 11 31.28 19.63 50.85
N HIS A 12 30.02 19.63 51.28
CA HIS A 12 28.90 20.17 50.53
C HIS A 12 29.04 21.70 50.49
N THR A 13 30.00 22.19 49.72
CA THR A 13 30.10 23.61 49.43
C THR A 13 29.01 23.98 48.40
N PRO A 14 28.25 25.07 48.62
CA PRO A 14 27.21 25.53 47.70
C PRO A 14 27.76 25.93 46.31
N GLU A 15 29.09 25.99 46.17
CA GLU A 15 29.78 26.22 44.89
C GLU A 15 29.95 24.91 44.10
N ALA A 16 30.27 23.80 44.75
CA ALA A 16 30.33 22.48 44.12
C ALA A 16 28.96 22.06 43.55
N GLU A 17 27.89 22.37 44.27
CA GLU A 17 26.50 22.11 43.83
C GLU A 17 26.13 22.92 42.57
N ARG A 18 26.55 24.20 42.49
CA ARG A 18 26.32 25.04 41.31
C ARG A 18 27.10 24.58 40.08
N VAL A 19 28.35 24.14 40.26
CA VAL A 19 29.16 23.57 39.17
C VAL A 19 28.54 22.25 38.70
N TRP A 20 28.06 21.41 39.62
CA TRP A 20 27.39 20.16 39.29
C TRP A 20 26.09 20.38 38.51
N LEU A 21 25.25 21.33 38.95
CA LEU A 21 24.00 21.70 38.27
C LEU A 21 24.23 22.24 36.85
N ARG A 22 25.28 23.05 36.63
CA ARG A 22 25.64 23.54 35.28
C ARG A 22 26.14 22.41 34.38
N THR A 23 26.96 21.52 34.90
CA THR A 23 27.50 20.37 34.15
C THR A 23 26.40 19.36 33.81
N TYR A 24 25.46 19.13 34.74
CA TYR A 24 24.28 18.28 34.55
C TYR A 24 23.36 18.84 33.46
N ARG A 25 23.07 20.16 33.46
CA ARG A 25 22.24 20.82 32.44
C ARG A 25 22.88 20.81 31.04
N GLN A 26 24.20 20.89 30.93
CA GLN A 26 24.87 20.78 29.62
C GLN A 26 24.85 19.35 29.08
N ARG A 27 25.05 18.34 29.93
CA ARG A 27 24.97 16.92 29.55
C ARG A 27 23.54 16.51 29.20
N SER A 28 22.55 16.96 29.96
CA SER A 28 21.14 16.62 29.71
C SER A 28 20.63 17.16 28.36
N ARG A 29 21.07 18.35 27.93
CA ARG A 29 20.74 18.88 26.59
C ARG A 29 21.29 18.01 25.46
N ARG A 30 22.50 17.47 25.60
CA ARG A 30 23.08 16.58 24.58
C ARG A 30 22.34 15.25 24.53
N ILE A 31 22.07 14.66 25.69
CA ILE A 31 21.30 13.41 25.80
C ILE A 31 19.90 13.60 25.22
N TRP A 32 19.22 14.70 25.54
CA TRP A 32 17.88 14.98 25.03
C TRP A 32 17.88 15.17 23.50
N ARG A 33 18.85 15.90 22.94
CA ARG A 33 19.01 16.01 21.48
C ARG A 33 19.23 14.65 20.82
N GLN A 34 20.04 13.78 21.42
CA GLN A 34 20.27 12.43 20.91
C GLN A 34 19.01 11.57 20.99
N LEU A 35 18.27 11.63 22.10
CA LEU A 35 17.00 10.92 22.26
C LEU A 35 15.97 11.38 21.23
N VAL A 36 15.83 12.70 21.03
CA VAL A 36 14.95 13.26 20.00
C VAL A 36 15.37 12.81 18.61
N LEU A 37 16.67 12.83 18.30
CA LEU A 37 17.16 12.37 17.00
C LEU A 37 16.81 10.89 16.77
N VAL A 38 17.05 10.02 17.77
CA VAL A 38 16.71 8.60 17.69
C VAL A 38 15.21 8.43 17.47
N ALA A 39 14.37 9.13 18.24
CA ALA A 39 12.92 9.07 18.09
C ALA A 39 12.47 9.47 16.68
N VAL A 40 13.02 10.57 16.14
CA VAL A 40 12.71 11.02 14.77
C VAL A 40 13.14 9.98 13.74
N VAL A 41 14.36 9.44 13.86
CA VAL A 41 14.85 8.41 12.93
C VAL A 41 13.96 7.16 12.98
N THR A 42 13.57 6.71 14.18
CA THR A 42 12.66 5.57 14.33
C THR A 42 11.32 5.84 13.66
N VAL A 43 10.72 7.01 13.86
CA VAL A 43 9.46 7.39 13.19
C VAL A 43 9.63 7.39 11.67
N VAL A 44 10.72 7.95 11.14
CA VAL A 44 11.00 7.96 9.70
C VAL A 44 11.12 6.54 9.15
N ILE A 45 11.83 5.64 9.83
CA ILE A 45 11.97 4.24 9.41
C ILE A 45 10.60 3.56 9.36
N VAL A 46 9.76 3.76 10.39
CA VAL A 46 8.41 3.18 10.44
C VAL A 46 7.56 3.67 9.26
N ILE A 47 7.56 4.97 8.97
CA ILE A 47 6.81 5.55 7.83
C ILE A 47 7.31 4.95 6.51
N LEU A 48 8.62 4.85 6.32
CA LEU A 48 9.19 4.25 5.11
C LEU A 48 8.84 2.78 4.96
N SER A 49 8.83 2.00 6.06
CA SER A 49 8.42 0.60 6.05
C SER A 49 6.94 0.44 5.66
N LEU A 50 6.06 1.30 6.17
CA LEU A 50 4.64 1.30 5.80
C LEU A 50 4.46 1.68 4.32
N ALA A 51 5.19 2.70 3.84
CA ALA A 51 5.15 3.09 2.43
C ALA A 51 5.64 1.97 1.50
N GLN A 52 6.70 1.26 1.90
CA GLN A 52 7.20 0.12 1.12
C GLN A 52 6.21 -1.04 1.10
N ARG A 53 5.55 -1.33 2.22
CA ARG A 53 4.51 -2.36 2.31
C ARG A 53 3.35 -2.06 1.35
N ASP A 54 2.86 -0.82 1.35
CA ASP A 54 1.77 -0.40 0.46
C ASP A 54 2.18 -0.51 -1.02
N LEU A 55 3.39 -0.07 -1.36
CA LEU A 55 3.91 -0.20 -2.73
C LEU A 55 4.08 -1.66 -3.15
N GLN A 56 4.48 -2.54 -2.24
CA GLN A 56 4.60 -3.98 -2.52
C GLN A 56 3.23 -4.61 -2.75
N ALA A 57 2.24 -4.31 -1.90
CA ALA A 57 0.86 -4.79 -2.07
C ALA A 57 0.29 -4.35 -3.43
N GLN A 58 0.43 -3.07 -3.78
CA GLN A 58 -0.02 -2.54 -5.07
C GLN A 58 0.70 -3.21 -6.25
N ARG A 59 2.03 -3.39 -6.17
CA ARG A 59 2.80 -4.02 -7.26
C ARG A 59 2.43 -5.48 -7.47
N TRP A 60 2.18 -6.22 -6.39
CA TRP A 60 1.84 -7.63 -6.49
C TRP A 60 0.52 -7.84 -7.22
N GLU A 61 -0.54 -7.13 -6.81
CA GLU A 61 -1.84 -7.22 -7.48
C GLU A 61 -1.79 -6.71 -8.91
N ARG A 62 -1.15 -5.54 -9.12
CA ARG A 62 -1.06 -4.93 -10.43
C ARG A 62 -0.37 -5.82 -11.47
N ARG A 63 0.77 -6.42 -11.12
CA ARG A 63 1.52 -7.29 -12.05
C ARG A 63 0.67 -8.45 -12.56
N GLU A 64 -0.20 -8.97 -11.71
CA GLU A 64 -1.02 -10.12 -12.06
C GLU A 64 -2.10 -9.74 -13.07
N LEU A 65 -2.79 -8.62 -12.83
CA LEU A 65 -3.75 -8.07 -13.78
C LEU A 65 -3.10 -7.54 -15.06
N ASP A 66 -1.88 -6.99 -14.98
CA ASP A 66 -1.14 -6.53 -16.14
C ASP A 66 -0.80 -7.72 -17.06
N ARG A 67 -0.38 -8.88 -16.52
CA ARG A 67 -0.18 -10.10 -17.33
C ARG A 67 -1.47 -10.60 -17.98
N LEU A 68 -2.60 -10.50 -17.27
CA LEU A 68 -3.89 -10.86 -17.82
C LEU A 68 -4.28 -9.90 -18.95
N ALA A 69 -4.10 -8.59 -18.74
CA ALA A 69 -4.33 -7.57 -19.76
C ALA A 69 -3.45 -7.79 -20.99
N GLU A 70 -2.15 -8.10 -20.82
CA GLU A 70 -1.24 -8.44 -21.91
C GLU A 70 -1.69 -9.68 -22.69
N SER A 71 -2.13 -10.72 -21.97
CA SER A 71 -2.66 -11.95 -22.59
C SER A 71 -3.93 -11.69 -23.40
N LEU A 72 -4.85 -10.89 -22.85
CA LEU A 72 -6.07 -10.45 -23.53
C LEU A 72 -5.76 -9.55 -24.72
N GLN A 73 -4.77 -8.66 -24.60
CA GLN A 73 -4.33 -7.77 -25.68
C GLN A 73 -3.73 -8.56 -26.84
N SER A 74 -2.90 -9.56 -26.55
CA SER A 74 -2.33 -10.44 -27.58
C SER A 74 -3.40 -11.21 -28.34
N ARG A 75 -4.46 -11.65 -27.64
CA ARG A 75 -5.58 -12.34 -28.28
C ARG A 75 -6.48 -11.40 -29.06
N LEU A 76 -6.75 -10.20 -28.56
CA LEU A 76 -7.47 -9.16 -29.29
C LEU A 76 -6.80 -8.85 -30.63
N ALA A 77 -5.47 -8.77 -30.66
CA ALA A 77 -4.71 -8.57 -31.90
C ALA A 77 -4.86 -9.72 -32.91
N THR A 78 -5.17 -10.93 -32.44
CA THR A 78 -5.31 -12.13 -33.28
C THR A 78 -6.76 -12.39 -33.70
N GLU A 79 -7.71 -12.20 -32.79
CA GLU A 79 -9.13 -12.54 -32.96
C GLU A 79 -9.96 -11.35 -33.47
N GLY A 80 -9.45 -10.11 -33.35
CA GLY A 80 -10.10 -8.91 -33.87
C GLY A 80 -11.32 -8.43 -33.07
N GLY A 81 -11.55 -8.97 -31.88
CA GLY A 81 -12.69 -8.63 -31.03
C GLY A 81 -12.51 -9.01 -29.57
N ALA A 82 -13.60 -8.88 -28.81
CA ALA A 82 -13.64 -9.20 -27.39
C ALA A 82 -13.20 -10.64 -27.16
N VAL A 83 -12.23 -10.80 -26.28
CA VAL A 83 -11.78 -12.13 -25.89
C VAL A 83 -12.73 -12.60 -24.81
N ASP A 84 -13.31 -13.78 -24.95
CA ASP A 84 -14.08 -14.37 -23.87
C ASP A 84 -13.11 -14.83 -22.76
N LEU A 85 -13.21 -14.20 -21.59
CA LEU A 85 -12.39 -14.52 -20.43
C LEU A 85 -12.55 -15.98 -19.98
N VAL A 86 -13.76 -16.54 -20.11
CA VAL A 86 -14.03 -17.94 -19.77
C VAL A 86 -13.31 -18.87 -20.74
N ALA A 87 -13.10 -18.44 -21.99
CA ALA A 87 -12.32 -19.20 -22.97
C ALA A 87 -10.80 -19.04 -22.78
N LEU A 88 -10.35 -17.93 -22.18
CA LEU A 88 -8.94 -17.67 -21.91
C LEU A 88 -8.45 -18.39 -20.64
N MET A 89 -9.28 -18.44 -19.60
CA MET A 89 -8.89 -18.87 -18.27
C MET A 89 -9.52 -20.22 -17.92
N ARG A 90 -8.77 -21.07 -17.23
CA ARG A 90 -9.32 -22.32 -16.69
C ARG A 90 -10.16 -21.98 -15.46
N LEU A 91 -11.25 -22.71 -15.24
CA LEU A 91 -12.11 -22.54 -14.05
C LEU A 91 -11.34 -22.67 -12.72
N ASP A 92 -10.21 -23.37 -12.72
CA ASP A 92 -9.35 -23.59 -11.56
C ASP A 92 -8.22 -22.55 -11.43
N ASP A 93 -8.21 -21.51 -12.25
CA ASP A 93 -7.18 -20.49 -12.20
C ASP A 93 -7.26 -19.72 -10.86
N PRO A 94 -6.16 -19.60 -10.10
CA PRO A 94 -6.16 -18.87 -8.83
C PRO A 94 -6.63 -17.41 -8.94
N LEU A 95 -6.59 -16.83 -10.14
CA LEU A 95 -7.16 -15.52 -10.43
C LEU A 95 -8.68 -15.49 -10.31
N TRP A 96 -9.38 -16.58 -10.67
CA TRP A 96 -10.85 -16.67 -10.57
C TRP A 96 -11.36 -16.58 -9.12
N ASN A 97 -10.52 -16.98 -8.16
CA ASN A 97 -10.82 -16.85 -6.73
C ASN A 97 -10.54 -15.43 -6.20
N ARG A 98 -9.61 -14.70 -6.80
CA ARG A 98 -9.15 -13.38 -6.32
C ARG A 98 -9.83 -12.20 -6.99
N TYR A 99 -10.30 -12.39 -8.22
CA TYR A 99 -10.92 -11.36 -9.04
C TYR A 99 -12.36 -11.75 -9.35
N GLN A 100 -13.19 -10.73 -9.53
CA GLN A 100 -14.55 -10.88 -10.02
C GLN A 100 -14.61 -10.37 -11.45
N PHE A 101 -15.06 -11.22 -12.35
CA PHE A 101 -15.12 -10.95 -13.78
C PHE A 101 -16.55 -10.64 -14.21
N ASN A 102 -16.69 -9.76 -15.20
CA ASN A 102 -17.96 -9.46 -15.85
C ASN A 102 -18.11 -10.41 -17.04
N ASP A 103 -18.73 -11.58 -16.85
CA ASP A 103 -18.90 -12.61 -17.90
C ASP A 103 -19.64 -12.11 -19.15
N GLY A 104 -20.36 -10.99 -19.04
CA GLY A 104 -21.09 -10.37 -20.14
C GLY A 104 -20.32 -9.30 -20.92
N TYR A 105 -19.12 -8.91 -20.49
CA TYR A 105 -18.42 -7.73 -21.04
C TYR A 105 -18.16 -7.84 -22.55
N ALA A 106 -17.83 -9.05 -23.02
CA ALA A 106 -17.58 -9.32 -24.43
C ALA A 106 -18.81 -9.09 -25.33
N ARG A 107 -20.01 -9.21 -24.76
CA ARG A 107 -21.29 -9.05 -25.45
C ARG A 107 -21.86 -7.63 -25.35
N GLN A 108 -21.26 -6.75 -24.54
CA GLN A 108 -21.80 -5.42 -24.20
C GLN A 108 -21.65 -4.35 -25.29
N GLY A 109 -21.39 -4.69 -26.56
CA GLY A 109 -21.53 -3.77 -27.69
C GLY A 109 -20.50 -2.62 -27.72
N TRP A 110 -19.43 -2.82 -28.48
CA TRP A 110 -18.21 -2.01 -28.45
C TRP A 110 -18.25 -0.70 -29.25
N ARG A 111 -19.07 0.27 -28.84
CA ARG A 111 -18.98 1.62 -29.43
C ARG A 111 -18.69 2.69 -28.38
N GLY A 112 -17.40 2.86 -28.09
CA GLY A 112 -16.83 4.07 -27.49
C GLY A 112 -17.05 4.25 -25.99
N SER A 113 -17.58 3.26 -25.29
CA SER A 113 -17.71 3.27 -23.83
C SER A 113 -16.73 2.29 -23.20
N GLU A 114 -16.08 2.75 -22.13
CA GLU A 114 -15.21 1.92 -21.31
C GLU A 114 -16.05 0.92 -20.52
N ILE A 115 -15.66 -0.35 -20.56
CA ILE A 115 -16.35 -1.46 -19.89
C ILE A 115 -15.40 -2.09 -18.88
N GLY A 116 -15.94 -2.44 -17.71
CA GLY A 116 -15.26 -3.24 -16.70
C GLY A 116 -15.23 -4.70 -17.10
N VAL A 117 -14.03 -5.23 -17.26
CA VAL A 117 -13.75 -6.63 -17.57
C VAL A 117 -13.71 -7.46 -16.29
N GLY A 118 -13.07 -6.91 -15.24
CA GLY A 118 -13.04 -7.51 -13.91
C GLY A 118 -12.40 -6.59 -12.88
N CYS A 119 -12.48 -6.96 -11.61
CA CYS A 119 -11.90 -6.21 -10.51
C CYS A 119 -11.45 -7.10 -9.35
N SER A 120 -10.57 -6.59 -8.48
CA SER A 120 -10.21 -7.27 -7.23
C SER A 120 -11.47 -7.53 -6.41
N ARG A 121 -11.67 -8.79 -5.98
CA ARG A 121 -12.87 -9.20 -5.22
C ARG A 121 -12.92 -8.54 -3.84
N SER A 122 -11.76 -8.33 -3.24
CA SER A 122 -11.61 -7.61 -1.97
C SER A 122 -11.02 -6.22 -2.16
N VAL A 123 -11.35 -5.32 -1.24
CA VAL A 123 -10.69 -4.02 -1.14
C VAL A 123 -9.25 -4.22 -0.68
N VAL A 124 -8.31 -3.64 -1.41
CA VAL A 124 -6.90 -3.62 -1.05
C VAL A 124 -6.70 -2.50 -0.02
N ALA A 125 -6.51 -2.90 1.23
CA ALA A 125 -6.25 -1.99 2.32
C ALA A 125 -4.80 -1.48 2.27
N LEU A 126 -4.61 -0.16 2.31
CA LEU A 126 -3.30 0.50 2.31
C LEU A 126 -3.17 1.37 3.58
N PHE A 127 -1.95 1.46 4.13
CA PHE A 127 -1.72 2.18 5.37
C PHE A 127 -1.60 3.70 5.18
N LEU A 128 -1.02 4.14 4.07
CA LEU A 128 -0.73 5.56 3.77
C LEU A 128 -1.61 6.13 2.65
N LYS A 129 -2.25 5.28 1.85
CA LYS A 129 -3.11 5.68 0.74
C LYS A 129 -4.55 5.25 1.01
N GLU A 130 -5.48 5.87 0.30
CA GLU A 130 -6.87 5.42 0.32
C GLU A 130 -6.97 3.99 -0.20
N ASP A 131 -7.79 3.20 0.48
CA ASP A 131 -8.17 1.86 0.10
C ASP A 131 -8.89 1.85 -1.25
N GLY A 132 -8.69 0.78 -2.01
CA GLY A 132 -9.22 0.71 -3.36
C GLY A 132 -9.13 -0.66 -3.98
N ARG A 133 -9.38 -0.71 -5.28
CA ARG A 133 -9.42 -1.93 -6.07
C ARG A 133 -8.68 -1.72 -7.37
N PHE A 134 -8.03 -2.78 -7.83
CA PHE A 134 -7.59 -2.82 -9.21
C PHE A 134 -8.75 -3.25 -10.10
N VAL A 135 -8.93 -2.54 -11.19
CA VAL A 135 -9.98 -2.78 -12.18
C VAL A 135 -9.33 -2.98 -13.53
N LEU A 136 -9.67 -4.08 -14.18
CA LEU A 136 -9.35 -4.35 -15.57
C LEU A 136 -10.46 -3.77 -16.43
N LEU A 137 -10.07 -2.86 -17.33
CA LEU A 137 -10.96 -2.09 -18.18
C LEU A 137 -10.66 -2.40 -19.63
N PHE A 138 -11.68 -2.28 -20.45
CA PHE A 138 -11.59 -2.44 -21.89
C PHE A 138 -12.33 -1.28 -22.58
N ASP A 139 -11.64 -0.57 -23.47
CA ASP A 139 -12.16 0.68 -24.08
C ASP A 139 -12.61 0.54 -25.55
N GLY A 140 -12.65 -0.68 -26.08
CA GLY A 140 -12.91 -0.93 -27.50
C GLY A 140 -11.65 -1.23 -28.31
N ALA A 141 -10.47 -0.85 -27.80
CA ALA A 141 -9.19 -1.04 -28.51
C ALA A 141 -8.10 -1.69 -27.64
N ALA A 142 -8.12 -1.45 -26.33
CA ALA A 142 -7.09 -1.94 -25.44
C ALA A 142 -7.64 -2.37 -24.07
N TYR A 143 -6.96 -3.35 -23.49
CA TYR A 143 -7.11 -3.72 -22.09
C TYR A 143 -6.16 -2.89 -21.23
N ARG A 144 -6.65 -2.32 -20.12
CA ARG A 144 -5.82 -1.57 -19.17
C ARG A 144 -6.20 -1.86 -17.72
N VAL A 145 -5.21 -1.80 -16.85
CA VAL A 145 -5.40 -1.93 -15.40
C VAL A 145 -5.38 -0.54 -14.77
N GLU A 146 -6.46 -0.19 -14.07
CA GLU A 146 -6.59 1.06 -13.33
C GLU A 146 -6.72 0.78 -11.83
N TRP A 147 -6.12 1.63 -11.00
CA TRP A 147 -6.39 1.66 -9.56
C TRP A 147 -7.52 2.65 -9.30
N LEU A 148 -8.63 2.18 -8.73
CA LEU A 148 -9.72 3.03 -8.29
C LEU A 148 -9.79 3.03 -6.77
N THR A 149 -9.92 4.21 -6.17
CA THR A 149 -10.32 4.28 -4.75
C THR A 149 -11.67 3.61 -4.57
N GLU A 150 -11.95 3.04 -3.40
CA GLU A 150 -13.23 2.35 -3.14
C GLU A 150 -14.43 3.27 -3.40
N ARG A 151 -14.29 4.58 -3.12
CA ARG A 151 -15.32 5.59 -3.41
C ARG A 151 -15.52 5.81 -4.91
N GLU A 152 -14.45 5.84 -5.70
CA GLU A 152 -14.55 5.95 -7.16
C GLU A 152 -15.11 4.68 -7.79
N PHE A 153 -14.67 3.52 -7.29
CA PHE A 153 -15.18 2.24 -7.71
C PHE A 153 -16.70 2.15 -7.52
N ARG A 154 -17.21 2.47 -6.33
CA ARG A 154 -18.67 2.47 -6.07
C ARG A 154 -19.46 3.40 -7.00
N ARG A 155 -18.86 4.54 -7.39
CA ARG A 155 -19.51 5.48 -8.33
C ARG A 155 -19.49 4.98 -9.78
N ARG A 156 -18.43 4.28 -10.20
CA ARG A 156 -18.24 3.82 -11.59
C ARG A 156 -18.72 2.38 -11.83
N ALA A 157 -18.90 1.56 -10.79
CA ALA A 157 -19.19 0.14 -10.91
C ALA A 157 -20.40 -0.15 -11.81
N ALA A 158 -21.50 0.60 -11.63
CA ALA A 158 -22.69 0.53 -12.46
C ALA A 158 -22.40 0.78 -13.94
N SER A 159 -21.75 1.92 -14.24
CA SER A 159 -21.40 2.29 -15.61
C SER A 159 -20.41 1.33 -16.26
N LEU A 160 -19.59 0.64 -15.46
CA LEU A 160 -18.61 -0.33 -15.93
C LEU A 160 -19.18 -1.75 -16.03
N GLY A 161 -20.43 -1.99 -15.62
CA GLY A 161 -21.02 -3.34 -15.59
C GLY A 161 -20.45 -4.25 -14.48
N LEU A 162 -19.83 -3.66 -13.45
CA LEU A 162 -19.20 -4.34 -12.32
C LEU A 162 -20.05 -4.33 -11.04
N GLU A 163 -21.35 -4.04 -11.13
CA GLU A 163 -22.27 -3.99 -9.98
C GLU A 163 -22.33 -5.30 -9.17
N LEU A 164 -22.13 -6.43 -9.83
CA LEU A 164 -22.08 -7.74 -9.17
C LEU A 164 -20.96 -7.81 -8.13
N ALA A 165 -19.88 -7.04 -8.30
CA ALA A 165 -18.78 -6.97 -7.35
C ALA A 165 -19.08 -6.20 -6.06
N LEU A 166 -20.23 -5.52 -6.00
CA LEU A 166 -20.72 -4.88 -4.77
C LEU A 166 -21.62 -5.80 -3.94
N ARG A 167 -22.09 -6.93 -4.49
CA ARG A 167 -23.05 -7.83 -3.81
C ARG A 167 -22.41 -8.90 -2.93
N ASP A 168 -21.15 -9.25 -3.18
CA ASP A 168 -20.43 -10.32 -2.48
C ASP A 168 -19.32 -9.81 -1.54
N GLY A 169 -19.28 -8.50 -1.28
CA GLY A 169 -18.25 -7.83 -0.46
C GLY A 169 -18.67 -7.56 0.98
#